data_AF-A0A1H8T4Z2-F1
#
_entry.id   AF-A0A1H8T4Z2-F1
#
_cell.length_a   1.000
_cell.length_b   1.000
_cell.length_c   1.000
_cell.angle_alpha   90.00
_cell.angle_beta   90.00
_cell.angle_gamma   90.00
#
_symmetry.space_group_name_H-M   'P 1'
#
loop_
_entity.id
_entity.type
_entity.pdbx_description
1 polymer ?
#
loop_
_entity_poly.entity_id
_entity_poly.type
_entity_poly.pdbx_seq_one_letter_code
_entity_poly.pdbx_strand_id
1 'polypeptide(L)'
;MKTRILLILTLFLTLTLMPIYAHESPATDSVSGGHDGTTSLHAKIDQFLKSVSDNHSFVVSLDSKTATDLLLDVRAAEDFQKSPVKDALNVPLTDLHDHIKDLPKDKRILVIGDPVDGAYAVFVLRLHSIDGWLAKSSEATGGCPLMEAHKKHH
;
A
#
# COMPACT_ATOMS: atom_id res chain seq x y z
N MET A 1 -27.97 -51.61 21.93
CA MET A 1 -28.24 -50.31 22.60
C MET A 1 -26.98 -49.64 23.17
N LYS A 2 -25.96 -50.38 23.64
CA LYS A 2 -24.73 -49.82 24.24
C LYS A 2 -23.83 -48.97 23.31
N THR A 3 -23.74 -49.30 22.02
CA THR A 3 -22.85 -48.58 21.07
C THR A 3 -23.40 -47.23 20.59
N ARG A 4 -24.72 -47.04 20.57
CA ARG A 4 -25.35 -45.75 20.21
C ARG A 4 -25.33 -44.73 21.36
N ILE A 5 -25.36 -45.22 22.60
CA ILE A 5 -25.19 -44.39 23.80
C ILE A 5 -23.72 -43.93 23.93
N LEU A 6 -22.76 -44.78 23.56
CA LEU A 6 -21.33 -44.46 23.63
C LEU A 6 -20.93 -43.34 22.64
N LEU A 7 -21.52 -43.29 21.44
CA LEU A 7 -21.24 -42.26 20.44
C LEU A 7 -21.82 -40.87 20.78
N ILE A 8 -22.97 -40.82 21.47
CA ILE A 8 -23.58 -39.55 21.91
C ILE A 8 -22.79 -38.96 23.09
N LEU A 9 -22.25 -39.81 23.96
CA LEU A 9 -21.45 -39.38 25.12
C LEU A 9 -20.10 -38.76 24.69
N THR A 10 -19.47 -39.27 23.63
CA THR A 10 -18.21 -38.72 23.10
C THR A 10 -18.41 -37.38 22.38
N LEU A 11 -19.55 -37.17 21.72
CA LEU A 11 -19.87 -35.92 21.03
C LEU A 11 -20.13 -34.76 22.02
N PHE A 12 -20.73 -35.05 23.17
CA PHE A 12 -20.91 -34.07 24.25
C PHE A 12 -19.61 -33.76 25.00
N LEU A 13 -18.69 -34.73 25.11
CA LEU A 13 -17.41 -34.55 25.82
C LEU A 13 -16.43 -33.62 25.08
N THR A 14 -16.54 -33.49 23.76
CA THR A 14 -15.69 -32.57 22.97
C THR A 14 -16.27 -31.16 22.83
N LEU A 15 -17.57 -30.97 23.09
CA LEU A 15 -18.23 -29.67 22.94
C LEU A 15 -17.98 -28.73 24.15
N THR A 16 -17.50 -29.26 25.28
CA THR A 16 -17.28 -28.50 26.52
C THR A 16 -15.84 -27.99 26.71
N LEU A 17 -14.91 -28.28 25.78
CA LEU A 17 -13.51 -27.81 25.84
C LEU A 17 -13.23 -26.57 24.95
N MET A 18 -14.20 -25.69 24.77
CA MET A 18 -13.92 -24.34 24.24
C MET A 18 -13.46 -23.45 25.40
N PRO A 19 -12.22 -22.92 25.39
CA PRO A 19 -11.81 -21.94 26.39
C PRO A 19 -12.64 -20.67 26.20
N ILE A 20 -13.34 -20.27 27.25
CA ILE A 20 -13.93 -18.94 27.38
C ILE A 20 -12.74 -17.98 27.48
N TYR A 21 -12.38 -17.36 26.35
CA TYR A 21 -11.52 -16.18 26.38
C TYR A 21 -12.34 -15.02 26.91
N ALA A 22 -12.34 -14.88 28.24
CA ALA A 22 -12.65 -13.61 28.87
C ALA A 22 -11.46 -12.67 28.61
N HIS A 23 -11.65 -11.70 27.74
CA HIS A 23 -10.80 -10.51 27.72
C HIS A 23 -11.65 -9.33 28.20
N GLU A 24 -11.53 -9.07 29.49
CA GLU A 24 -12.01 -7.84 30.12
C GLU A 24 -10.97 -6.73 29.88
N SER A 25 -11.40 -5.63 29.28
CA SER A 25 -10.73 -4.33 29.40
C SER A 25 -11.68 -3.20 28.97
N PRO A 26 -11.48 -1.99 29.51
CA PRO A 26 -12.49 -1.29 30.28
C PRO A 26 -13.32 -0.32 29.44
N ALA A 27 -14.40 0.15 30.06
CA ALA A 27 -15.28 1.19 29.54
C ALA A 27 -14.51 2.38 28.95
N THR A 28 -14.89 2.76 27.74
CA THR A 28 -14.98 4.17 27.37
C THR A 28 -16.33 4.40 26.74
N ASP A 29 -17.19 5.04 27.53
CA ASP A 29 -18.38 5.78 27.17
C ASP A 29 -18.61 5.97 25.68
N SER A 30 -19.72 5.41 25.21
CA SER A 30 -20.41 5.86 24.03
C SER A 30 -20.84 7.32 24.22
N VAL A 31 -19.96 8.26 23.88
CA VAL A 31 -20.35 9.64 23.58
C VAL A 31 -20.76 9.68 22.11
N SER A 32 -22.07 9.66 21.93
CA SER A 32 -22.76 10.23 20.79
C SER A 32 -22.28 11.66 20.56
N GLY A 33 -21.70 11.93 19.40
CA GLY A 33 -21.25 13.25 19.00
C GLY A 33 -20.75 13.26 17.57
N GLY A 34 -21.66 13.50 16.61
CA GLY A 34 -21.29 13.77 15.24
C GLY A 34 -20.47 15.05 15.13
N HIS A 35 -19.19 14.92 14.75
CA HIS A 35 -18.42 16.00 14.14
C HIS A 35 -17.22 15.42 13.38
N ASP A 36 -17.25 15.52 12.06
CA ASP A 36 -16.17 16.11 11.24
C ASP A 36 -14.69 15.78 11.58
N GLY A 37 -14.37 14.59 12.09
CA GLY A 37 -12.99 14.20 12.44
C GLY A 37 -12.14 13.80 11.23
N THR A 38 -12.77 13.23 10.20
CA THR A 38 -12.09 12.72 9.00
C THR A 38 -11.70 13.82 8.03
N THR A 39 -12.55 14.84 7.85
CA THR A 39 -12.24 16.07 7.10
C THR A 39 -11.12 16.85 7.77
N SER A 40 -11.13 16.92 9.11
CA SER A 40 -10.10 17.60 9.92
C SER A 40 -8.72 16.94 9.82
N LEU A 41 -8.66 15.61 9.78
CA LEU A 41 -7.39 14.89 9.63
C LEU A 41 -6.78 15.08 8.23
N HIS A 42 -7.57 14.96 7.17
CA HIS A 42 -7.11 15.20 5.80
C HIS A 42 -6.56 16.62 5.64
N ALA A 43 -7.29 17.63 6.14
CA ALA A 43 -6.83 19.02 6.08
C ALA A 43 -5.49 19.23 6.81
N LYS A 44 -5.28 18.57 7.96
CA LYS A 44 -4.00 18.63 8.70
C LYS A 44 -2.87 17.95 7.95
N ILE A 45 -3.12 16.78 7.35
CA ILE A 45 -2.14 16.08 6.51
C ILE A 45 -1.77 16.94 5.30
N ASP A 46 -2.75 17.52 4.60
CA ASP A 46 -2.52 18.39 3.46
C ASP A 46 -1.73 19.64 3.83
N GLN A 47 -2.06 20.28 4.96
CA GLN A 47 -1.33 21.43 5.47
C GLN A 47 0.11 21.05 5.84
N PHE A 48 0.30 19.89 6.48
CA PHE A 48 1.61 19.38 6.81
C PHE A 48 2.44 19.11 5.56
N LEU A 49 1.91 18.39 4.58
CA LEU A 49 2.58 18.13 3.30
C LEU A 49 2.95 19.45 2.61
N LYS A 50 2.02 20.40 2.51
CA LYS A 50 2.32 21.75 1.94
C LYS A 50 3.40 22.52 2.71
N SER A 51 3.57 22.27 4.01
CA SER A 51 4.61 22.90 4.83
C SER A 51 5.99 22.25 4.69
N VAL A 52 6.05 21.00 4.21
CA VAL A 52 7.32 20.37 3.85
C VAL A 52 7.83 21.05 2.58
N SER A 53 8.88 21.86 2.73
CA SER A 53 9.59 22.46 1.60
C SER A 53 10.17 21.36 0.71
N ASP A 54 10.01 21.54 -0.60
CA ASP A 54 10.44 20.62 -1.66
C ASP A 54 9.78 19.23 -1.62
N ASN A 55 9.22 18.82 -2.77
CA ASN A 55 8.84 17.44 -3.04
C ASN A 55 7.83 16.78 -2.05
N HIS A 56 6.88 17.57 -1.54
CA HIS A 56 5.81 17.13 -0.63
C HIS A 56 4.80 16.17 -1.26
N SER A 57 4.75 16.11 -2.59
CA SER A 57 4.16 15.00 -3.32
C SER A 57 5.28 14.08 -3.79
N PHE A 58 5.03 12.77 -3.74
CA PHE A 58 5.92 11.79 -4.35
C PHE A 58 5.23 11.00 -5.47
N VAL A 59 4.00 11.37 -5.83
CA VAL A 59 3.22 10.69 -6.87
C VAL A 59 2.97 11.66 -8.03
N VAL A 60 3.14 11.17 -9.26
CA VAL A 60 2.85 11.88 -10.50
C VAL A 60 2.08 11.00 -11.48
N SER A 61 1.35 11.62 -12.40
CA SER A 61 0.79 10.88 -13.53
C SER A 61 1.91 10.43 -14.48
N LEU A 62 1.86 9.19 -14.95
CA LEU A 62 2.76 8.69 -15.97
C LEU A 62 2.68 9.51 -17.27
N ASP A 63 1.51 10.10 -17.56
CA ASP A 63 1.30 10.96 -18.74
C ASP A 63 2.12 12.26 -18.68
N SER A 64 2.66 12.61 -17.51
CA SER A 64 3.56 13.77 -17.33
C SER A 64 5.01 13.49 -17.75
N LYS A 65 5.31 12.27 -18.22
CA LYS A 65 6.64 11.87 -18.68
C LYS A 65 7.07 12.67 -19.91
N THR A 66 8.31 13.09 -19.90
CA THR A 66 9.02 13.77 -20.99
C THR A 66 10.12 12.88 -21.55
N ALA A 67 10.76 13.33 -22.64
CA ALA A 67 11.88 12.62 -23.26
C ALA A 67 13.15 12.61 -22.39
N THR A 68 13.29 13.55 -21.46
CA THR A 68 14.48 13.66 -20.59
C THR A 68 14.42 12.78 -19.35
N ASP A 69 13.21 12.33 -18.99
CA ASP A 69 12.99 11.50 -17.81
C ASP A 69 13.40 10.05 -18.03
N LEU A 70 13.92 9.44 -16.96
CA LEU A 70 14.12 7.99 -16.89
C LEU A 70 12.86 7.33 -16.33
N LEU A 71 12.40 6.26 -16.98
CA LEU A 71 11.38 5.38 -16.43
C LEU A 71 12.09 4.18 -15.79
N LEU A 72 11.89 4.00 -14.49
CA LEU A 72 12.52 2.96 -13.68
C LEU A 72 11.45 1.99 -13.19
N ASP A 73 11.50 0.74 -13.65
CA ASP A 73 10.59 -0.30 -13.20
C ASP A 73 11.26 -1.11 -12.10
N VAL A 74 10.73 -1.04 -10.87
CA VAL A 74 11.30 -1.70 -9.69
C VAL A 74 10.64 -3.03 -9.37
N ARG A 75 9.75 -3.51 -10.24
CA ARG A 75 9.15 -4.84 -10.11
C ARG A 75 10.21 -5.93 -10.28
N ALA A 76 9.89 -7.11 -9.76
CA ALA A 76 10.70 -8.30 -9.97
C ALA A 76 10.96 -8.52 -11.47
N ALA A 77 12.16 -8.98 -11.80
CA ALA A 77 12.59 -9.15 -13.19
C ALA A 77 11.62 -10.05 -13.97
N GLU A 78 11.09 -11.10 -13.34
CA GLU A 78 10.15 -12.03 -13.96
C GLU A 78 8.84 -11.35 -14.38
N ASP A 79 8.35 -10.40 -13.58
CA ASP A 79 7.12 -9.67 -13.87
C ASP A 79 7.34 -8.60 -14.95
N PHE A 80 8.52 -7.97 -14.94
CA PHE A 80 8.94 -7.11 -16.04
C PHE A 80 9.03 -7.88 -17.36
N GLN A 81 9.62 -9.07 -17.38
CA GLN A 81 9.74 -9.87 -18.61
C GLN A 81 8.37 -10.33 -19.14
N LYS A 82 7.41 -10.65 -18.26
CA LYS A 82 6.04 -11.03 -18.67
C LYS A 82 5.29 -9.86 -19.30
N SER A 83 5.48 -8.65 -18.78
CA SER A 83 4.83 -7.44 -19.27
C SER A 83 5.78 -6.25 -19.17
N PRO A 84 6.67 -6.08 -20.18
CA PRO A 84 7.67 -5.02 -20.17
C PRO A 84 7.01 -3.66 -20.34
N VAL A 85 7.41 -2.70 -19.53
CA VAL A 85 7.03 -1.31 -19.74
C VAL A 85 7.98 -0.72 -20.77
N LYS A 86 7.41 -0.18 -21.85
CA LYS A 86 8.19 0.39 -22.95
C LYS A 86 9.10 1.52 -22.44
N ASP A 87 10.35 1.51 -22.89
CA ASP A 87 11.38 2.51 -22.56
C ASP A 87 11.75 2.57 -21.06
N ALA A 88 11.32 1.58 -20.27
CA ALA A 88 11.70 1.46 -18.86
C ALA A 88 13.00 0.67 -18.68
N LEU A 89 13.84 1.16 -17.77
CA LEU A 89 14.95 0.41 -17.20
C LEU A 89 14.41 -0.42 -16.03
N ASN A 90 14.54 -1.74 -16.08
CA ASN A 90 14.17 -2.59 -14.94
C ASN A 90 15.37 -2.75 -13.98
N VAL A 91 15.17 -2.34 -12.73
CA VAL A 91 16.08 -2.58 -11.61
C VAL A 91 15.20 -3.06 -10.45
N PRO A 92 15.07 -4.38 -10.23
CA PRO A 92 14.25 -4.92 -9.15
C PRO A 92 14.56 -4.25 -7.82
N LEU A 93 13.54 -4.04 -6.99
CA LEU A 93 13.72 -3.34 -5.72
C LEU A 93 14.80 -3.98 -4.83
N THR A 94 14.94 -5.31 -4.87
CA THR A 94 15.97 -6.06 -4.15
C THR A 94 17.39 -5.65 -4.52
N ASP A 95 17.58 -5.16 -5.74
CA ASP A 95 18.88 -4.85 -6.34
C ASP A 95 19.10 -3.33 -6.44
N LEU A 96 18.07 -2.51 -6.19
CA LEU A 96 18.09 -1.06 -6.35
C LEU A 96 19.19 -0.37 -5.55
N HIS A 97 19.45 -0.84 -4.33
CA HIS A 97 20.49 -0.25 -3.48
C HIS A 97 21.89 -0.40 -4.09
N ASP A 98 22.19 -1.56 -4.67
CA ASP A 98 23.49 -1.86 -5.26
C ASP A 98 23.71 -1.08 -6.56
N HIS A 99 22.63 -0.80 -7.30
CA HIS A 99 22.64 -0.07 -8.56
C HIS A 99 22.39 1.44 -8.43
N ILE A 100 22.22 1.96 -7.21
CA ILE A 100 21.85 3.37 -6.99
C ILE A 100 22.86 4.36 -7.57
N LYS A 101 24.14 3.96 -7.65
CA LYS A 101 25.24 4.77 -8.19
C LYS A 101 25.25 4.83 -9.71
N ASP A 102 24.61 3.88 -10.37
CA ASP A 102 24.52 3.78 -11.82
C ASP A 102 23.36 4.65 -12.37
N LEU A 103 22.46 5.11 -11.49
CA LEU A 103 21.31 5.92 -11.87
C LEU A 103 21.70 7.40 -12.09
N PRO A 104 21.10 8.07 -13.09
CA PRO A 104 21.38 9.46 -13.40
C PRO A 104 20.86 10.39 -12.29
N LYS A 105 21.72 11.29 -11.80
CA LYS A 105 21.36 12.27 -10.76
C LYS A 105 20.84 13.59 -11.31
N ASP A 106 21.07 13.84 -12.59
CA ASP A 106 20.68 15.05 -13.33
C ASP A 106 19.32 14.90 -14.04
N LYS A 107 18.65 13.76 -13.85
CA LYS A 107 17.36 13.45 -14.46
C LYS A 107 16.33 13.16 -13.39
N ARG A 108 15.09 13.53 -13.70
CA ARG A 108 13.91 13.05 -12.98
C ARG A 108 13.70 11.57 -13.30
N ILE A 109 13.50 10.78 -12.26
CA ILE A 109 13.23 9.33 -12.34
C ILE A 109 11.77 9.07 -11.97
N LEU A 110 11.04 8.45 -12.89
CA LEU A 110 9.67 8.00 -12.72
C LEU A 110 9.66 6.51 -12.40
N VAL A 111 9.24 6.16 -11.19
CA VAL A 111 9.22 4.79 -10.66
C VAL A 111 7.90 4.10 -11.00
N ILE A 112 7.99 2.90 -11.58
CA ILE A 112 6.89 1.98 -11.80
C ILE A 112 7.05 0.80 -10.83
N GLY A 113 6.00 0.53 -10.06
CA GLY A 113 5.94 -0.55 -9.07
C GLY A 113 4.57 -0.55 -8.41
N ASP A 114 4.33 -1.51 -7.52
CA ASP A 114 3.17 -1.41 -6.64
C ASP A 114 3.31 -0.21 -5.68
N PRO A 115 2.22 0.23 -5.04
CA PRO A 115 2.26 1.43 -4.21
C PRO A 115 3.28 1.40 -3.05
N VAL A 116 3.59 0.22 -2.49
CA VAL A 116 4.49 0.09 -1.35
C VAL A 116 5.93 0.10 -1.83
N ASP A 117 6.26 -0.81 -2.76
CA ASP A 117 7.62 -0.96 -3.28
C ASP A 117 8.05 0.27 -4.08
N GLY A 118 7.13 0.83 -4.88
CA GLY A 118 7.35 2.06 -5.62
C GLY A 118 7.60 3.27 -4.71
N ALA A 119 6.86 3.39 -3.59
CA ALA A 119 7.11 4.45 -2.62
C ALA A 119 8.46 4.26 -1.91
N TYR A 120 8.80 3.03 -1.51
CA TYR A 120 10.10 2.71 -0.90
C TYR A 120 11.25 3.08 -1.84
N ALA A 121 11.17 2.68 -3.11
CA ALA A 121 12.16 3.04 -4.13
C ALA A 121 12.33 4.56 -4.25
N VAL A 122 11.24 5.33 -4.25
CA VAL A 122 11.30 6.80 -4.30
C VAL A 122 12.08 7.37 -3.09
N PHE A 123 11.85 6.85 -1.89
CA PHE A 123 12.60 7.30 -0.72
C PHE A 123 14.09 6.94 -0.81
N VAL A 124 14.42 5.74 -1.31
CA VAL A 124 15.82 5.36 -1.58
C VAL A 124 16.48 6.33 -2.57
N LEU A 125 15.81 6.65 -3.69
CA LEU A 125 16.31 7.62 -4.66
C LEU A 125 16.58 8.99 -4.02
N ARG A 126 15.61 9.52 -3.26
CA ARG A 126 15.70 10.84 -2.64
C ARG A 126 16.78 10.92 -1.56
N LEU A 127 16.98 9.86 -0.77
CA LEU A 127 18.08 9.76 0.20
C LEU A 127 19.45 9.85 -0.48
N HIS A 128 19.56 9.42 -1.73
CA HIS A 128 20.77 9.51 -2.55
C HIS A 128 20.84 10.78 -3.42
N SER A 129 19.99 11.76 -3.13
CA SER A 129 19.87 13.03 -3.86
C SER A 129 19.47 12.86 -5.33
N ILE A 130 18.66 11.84 -5.63
CA ILE A 130 18.09 11.61 -6.96
C ILE A 130 16.61 12.04 -6.95
N ASP A 131 16.19 12.76 -7.99
CA ASP A 131 14.82 13.26 -8.12
C ASP A 131 13.83 12.16 -8.53
N GLY A 132 13.42 11.34 -7.56
CA GLY A 132 12.51 10.20 -7.74
C GLY A 132 11.04 10.54 -7.50
N TRP A 133 10.16 9.98 -8.34
CA TRP A 133 8.70 10.12 -8.26
C TRP A 133 8.00 8.81 -8.59
N LEU A 134 6.99 8.43 -7.82
CA LEU A 134 6.12 7.29 -8.10
C LEU A 134 5.17 7.65 -9.23
N ALA A 135 5.30 7.00 -10.37
CA ALA A 135 4.41 7.20 -11.50
C ALA A 135 3.18 6.30 -11.38
N LYS A 136 2.00 6.91 -11.45
CA LYS A 136 0.72 6.20 -11.57
C LYS A 136 0.15 6.37 -12.96
N SER A 137 -0.29 5.25 -13.54
CA SER A 137 -1.18 5.27 -14.69
C SER A 137 -2.53 5.85 -14.29
N SER A 138 -3.14 6.66 -15.16
CA SER A 138 -4.50 7.18 -15.00
C SER A 138 -5.56 6.06 -14.96
N GLU A 139 -5.27 4.90 -15.54
CA GLU A 139 -6.12 3.70 -15.56
C GLU A 139 -6.07 2.91 -14.24
N ALA A 140 -5.06 3.17 -13.39
CA ALA A 140 -4.95 2.54 -12.06
C ALA A 140 -5.87 3.17 -11.00
N THR A 141 -6.81 4.02 -11.42
CA THR A 141 -7.91 4.55 -10.57
C THR A 141 -9.02 3.50 -10.37
N GLY A 142 -8.65 2.22 -10.27
CA GLY A 142 -9.49 1.22 -9.62
C GLY A 142 -9.56 1.61 -8.15
N GLY A 143 -10.73 2.08 -7.72
CA GLY A 143 -10.96 2.59 -6.37
C GLY A 143 -10.48 1.62 -5.30
N CYS A 144 -10.16 2.15 -4.12
CA CYS A 144 -9.86 1.33 -2.96
C CYS A 144 -10.95 0.23 -2.84
N PRO A 145 -10.59 -1.07 -2.87
CA PRO A 145 -11.59 -2.16 -2.83
C PRO A 145 -12.45 -2.15 -1.55
N LEU A 146 -12.11 -1.33 -0.57
CA LEU A 146 -12.89 -1.09 0.64
C LEU A 146 -14.18 -0.29 0.42
N MET A 147 -14.36 0.39 -0.73
CA MET A 147 -15.60 1.16 -0.99
C MET A 147 -16.70 0.35 -1.70
N GLU A 148 -16.38 -0.78 -2.32
CA GLU A 148 -17.34 -1.60 -3.07
C GLU A 148 -18.29 -2.42 -2.15
N ALA A 149 -17.88 -2.66 -0.89
CA ALA A 149 -18.61 -3.54 0.03
C ALA A 149 -19.91 -2.94 0.60
N HIS A 150 -20.14 -1.63 0.48
CA HIS A 150 -21.30 -0.97 1.09
C HIS A 150 -22.49 -0.74 0.16
N LYS A 151 -22.43 -1.12 -1.13
CA LYS A 151 -23.52 -0.85 -2.08
C LYS A 151 -24.51 -2.02 -2.30
N LYS A 152 -24.46 -3.08 -1.50
CA LYS A 152 -25.29 -4.29 -1.72
C LYS A 152 -26.46 -4.53 -0.77
N HIS A 153 -26.88 -3.53 0.00
CA HIS A 153 -28.09 -3.61 0.82
C HIS A 153 -28.96 -2.36 0.68
N HIS A 154 -29.72 -2.31 -0.42
CA HIS A 154 -30.99 -1.60 -0.50
C HIS A 154 -32.00 -2.52 -1.19
#